data_AF-R9ZSB7-F1
#
_entry.id   AF-R9ZSB7-F1
#
_cell.length_a   1.000
_cell.length_b   1.000
_cell.length_c   1.000
_cell.angle_alpha   90.00
_cell.angle_beta   90.00
_cell.angle_gamma   90.00
#
_symmetry.space_group_name_H-M   'P 1'
#
loop_
_entity.id
_entity.type
_entity.pdbx_description
1 polymer ?
#
loop_
_entity_poly.entity_id
_entity_poly.type
_entity_poly.pdbx_seq_one_letter_code
_entity_poly.pdbx_strand_id
1 'polypeptide(L)' 'MSAPNPNKQPVELNRTSLFWGLLLIFVLAVLFSSYFFN' A
#
# COMPACT_ATOMS: atom_id res chain seq x y z
N MET A 1 -12.56 -29.90 -12.98
CA MET A 1 -12.51 -28.71 -12.09
C MET A 1 -11.13 -28.68 -11.46
N SER A 2 -10.35 -27.61 -11.64
CA SER A 2 -9.02 -27.50 -11.01
C SER A 2 -9.18 -27.35 -9.51
N ALA A 3 -8.41 -28.10 -8.72
CA ALA A 3 -8.41 -27.95 -7.27
C ALA A 3 -7.90 -26.55 -6.84
N PRO A 4 -8.40 -25.98 -5.74
CA PRO A 4 -7.90 -24.69 -5.22
C PRO A 4 -6.43 -24.80 -4.78
N ASN A 5 -5.67 -23.73 -4.96
CA ASN A 5 -4.24 -23.68 -4.61
C ASN A 5 -4.06 -23.85 -3.08
N PRO A 6 -3.34 -24.89 -2.61
CA PRO A 6 -3.13 -25.14 -1.18
C PRO A 6 -2.27 -24.08 -0.47
N ASN A 7 -1.56 -23.24 -1.22
CA ASN A 7 -0.65 -22.23 -0.66
C ASN A 7 -1.30 -20.85 -0.48
N LYS A 8 -2.63 -20.73 -0.64
CA LYS A 8 -3.31 -19.45 -0.50
C LYS A 8 -3.38 -19.04 0.97
N GLN A 9 -2.84 -17.86 1.29
CA GLN A 9 -2.90 -17.27 2.62
C GLN A 9 -3.71 -15.96 2.61
N PRO A 10 -4.45 -15.65 3.68
CA PRO A 10 -5.11 -14.36 3.83
C PRO A 10 -4.08 -13.26 4.12
N VAL A 11 -4.38 -12.03 3.69
CA VAL A 11 -3.56 -10.84 3.98
C VAL A 11 -4.38 -9.93 4.89
N GLU A 12 -3.71 -9.36 5.90
CA GLU A 12 -4.33 -8.44 6.85
C GLU A 12 -3.72 -7.05 6.72
N LEU A 13 -4.58 -6.02 6.75
CA LEU A 13 -4.19 -4.63 6.87
C LEU A 13 -5.08 -3.98 7.92
N ASN A 14 -4.50 -3.60 9.05
CA ASN A 14 -5.26 -2.96 10.13
C ASN A 14 -5.43 -1.45 9.87
N ARG A 15 -6.36 -0.82 10.59
CA ARG A 15 -6.66 0.61 10.43
C ARG A 15 -5.44 1.50 10.70
N THR A 16 -4.63 1.14 11.69
CA THR A 16 -3.42 1.90 12.05
C THR A 16 -2.38 1.84 10.93
N SER A 17 -2.12 0.65 10.38
CA SER A 17 -1.19 0.47 9.25
C SER A 17 -1.69 1.17 7.98
N LEU A 18 -3.01 1.21 7.77
CA LEU A 18 -3.61 1.99 6.68
C LEU A 18 -3.30 3.48 6.83
N PHE A 19 -3.50 4.05 8.03
CA PHE A 19 -3.20 5.48 8.25
C PHE A 19 -1.71 5.80 8.11
N TRP A 20 -0.81 4.94 8.61
CA TRP A 20 0.62 5.08 8.39
C TRP A 20 1.00 5.02 6.91
N GLY A 21 0.37 4.12 6.14
CA GLY A 21 0.57 4.02 4.70
C GLY A 21 0.11 5.28 3.96
N LEU A 22 -1.09 5.79 4.27
CA LEU A 22 -1.61 7.02 3.66
C LEU A 22 -0.74 8.24 3.98
N LEU A 23 -0.33 8.38 5.24
CA LEU A 23 0.59 9.44 5.66
C LEU A 23 1.90 9.39 4.86
N LEU A 24 2.50 8.21 4.76
CA LEU A 24 3.74 8.01 3.99
C LEU A 24 3.56 8.44 2.53
N ILE A 25 2.48 7.98 1.88
CA ILE A 25 2.22 8.32 0.47
C ILE A 25 2.00 9.82 0.28
N PHE A 26 1.23 10.49 1.14
CA PHE A 26 1.03 11.94 1.02
C PHE A 26 2.30 12.75 1.27
N VAL A 27 3.12 12.37 2.25
CA VAL A 27 4.41 13.03 2.50
C VAL A 27 5.34 12.85 1.29
N LEU A 28 5.44 11.64 0.75
CA LEU A 28 6.25 11.38 -0.45
C LEU A 28 5.70 12.12 -1.67
N ALA A 29 4.38 12.14 -1.87
CA ALA A 29 3.77 12.87 -2.98
C ALA A 29 4.10 14.37 -2.91
N VAL A 30 4.00 14.99 -1.73
CA VAL A 30 4.37 16.40 -1.55
C VAL A 30 5.87 16.60 -1.77
N LEU A 31 6.72 15.77 -1.16
CA LEU A 31 8.17 15.87 -1.27
C LEU A 31 8.65 15.74 -2.72
N PHE A 32 8.09 14.78 -3.46
CA PHE A 32 8.49 14.49 -4.84
C PHE A 32 7.74 15.32 -5.88
N SER A 33 6.63 15.98 -5.52
CA SER A 33 5.84 16.80 -6.46
C SER A 33 6.67 17.83 -7.18
N SER A 34 7.57 18.54 -6.46
CA SER A 34 8.44 19.55 -7.07
C SER A 34 9.33 18.95 -8.15
N TYR A 35 9.95 17.80 -7.92
CA TYR A 35 10.80 17.13 -8.92
C TYR A 35 10.01 16.54 -10.10
N PHE A 36 8.72 16.25 -9.93
CA PHE A 36 7.86 15.80 -11.03
C PHE A 36 7.38 16.96 -11.89
N PHE A 37 7.21 18.16 -11.32
CA PHE A 37 6.74 19.33 -12.03
C PHE A 37 7.87 20.30 -12.46
N ASN A 38 9.07 20.26 -11.84
CA ASN A 38 10.33 20.92 -12.20
C ASN A 38 11.52 20.55 -11.26
#